data_AF-A0A223NTE5-F1
#
_entry.id   AF-A0A223NTE5-F1
#
_cell.length_a   1.000
_cell.length_b   1.000
_cell.length_c   1.000
_cell.angle_alpha   90.00
_cell.angle_beta   90.00
_cell.angle_gamma   90.00
#
_symmetry.space_group_name_H-M   'P 1'
#
loop_
_entity.id
_entity.type
_entity.pdbx_description
1 polymer ?
#
loop_
_entity_poly.entity_id
_entity_poly.type
_entity_poly.pdbx_seq_one_letter_code
_entity_poly.pdbx_strand_id
1 'polypeptide(L)'
;MLFQPYFTDEAALLSKVDAYFNFIEGEYHLECKPGKEKEHKELHSPSIKVWDRDPEPATFAGLALFLGFSSINALDDYTDTGEYPEALKWGRLRVEASYEKKLHAQSATGAIFALKAMGWSDRGEGKSGAQGPKTIKVEVLESGPEPAESEKEVVL
;
A
#
# COMPACT_ATOMS: atom_id res chain seq x y z
N MET A 1 -24.29 14.51 -3.26
CA MET A 1 -23.77 14.62 -1.88
C MET A 1 -22.96 13.37 -1.62
N LEU A 2 -21.64 13.48 -1.44
CA LEU A 2 -20.84 12.37 -0.95
C LEU A 2 -21.13 12.22 0.54
N PHE A 3 -21.51 11.02 0.97
CA PHE A 3 -21.73 10.70 2.37
C PHE A 3 -20.36 10.59 3.03
N GLN A 4 -20.00 11.58 3.85
CA GLN A 4 -18.77 11.55 4.65
C GLN A 4 -19.14 11.25 6.11
N PRO A 5 -18.44 10.30 6.77
CA PRO A 5 -18.65 10.05 8.18
C PRO A 5 -18.23 11.28 8.99
N TYR A 6 -19.02 11.60 10.02
CA TYR A 6 -18.72 12.67 10.98
C TYR A 6 -18.08 12.08 12.24
N PHE A 7 -17.06 12.74 12.77
CA PHE A 7 -16.36 12.37 13.99
C PHE A 7 -16.49 13.50 15.02
N THR A 8 -16.84 13.15 16.26
CA THR A 8 -17.08 14.14 17.32
C THR A 8 -15.80 14.82 17.79
N ASP A 9 -14.73 14.04 17.94
CA ASP A 9 -13.43 14.50 18.39
C ASP A 9 -12.31 13.57 17.87
N GLU A 10 -11.06 14.02 18.02
CA GLU A 10 -9.86 13.28 17.60
C GLU A 10 -9.72 11.93 18.30
N ALA A 11 -10.05 11.85 19.59
CA ALA A 11 -9.89 10.64 20.39
C ALA A 11 -10.90 9.56 19.95
N ALA A 12 -12.11 9.94 19.58
CA ALA A 12 -13.11 9.07 19.01
C ALA A 12 -12.66 8.51 17.64
N LEU A 13 -12.03 9.34 16.81
CA LEU A 13 -11.46 8.86 15.55
C LEU A 13 -10.30 7.90 15.77
N LEU A 14 -9.35 8.23 16.65
CA LEU A 14 -8.24 7.33 17.03
C LEU A 14 -8.75 6.00 17.59
N SER A 15 -9.76 6.05 18.47
CA SER A 15 -10.37 4.84 19.04
C SER A 15 -10.99 3.96 17.95
N LYS A 16 -11.59 4.53 16.91
CA LYS A 16 -12.08 3.76 15.75
C LYS A 16 -10.93 3.19 14.91
N VAL A 17 -9.85 3.94 14.72
CA VAL A 17 -8.65 3.44 14.05
C VAL A 17 -8.09 2.24 14.84
N ASP A 18 -7.95 2.35 16.16
CA ASP A 18 -7.51 1.24 17.02
C ASP A 18 -8.46 0.05 16.97
N ALA A 19 -9.77 0.31 16.99
CA ALA A 19 -10.79 -0.73 16.88
C ALA A 19 -10.66 -1.52 15.57
N TYR A 20 -10.33 -0.86 14.44
CA TYR A 20 -10.04 -1.56 13.18
C TYR A 20 -8.85 -2.52 13.32
N PHE A 21 -7.74 -2.05 13.90
CA PHE A 21 -6.56 -2.91 14.05
C PHE A 21 -6.79 -4.08 15.01
N ASN A 22 -7.55 -3.86 16.10
CA ASN A 22 -7.95 -4.96 16.99
C ASN A 22 -8.92 -5.92 16.29
N PHE A 23 -9.80 -5.42 15.44
CA PHE A 23 -10.75 -6.24 14.69
C PHE A 23 -10.03 -7.21 13.74
N ILE A 24 -9.01 -6.73 13.01
CA ILE A 24 -8.26 -7.56 12.07
C ILE A 24 -7.29 -8.54 12.73
N GLU A 25 -7.01 -8.45 14.04
CA GLU A 25 -6.24 -9.48 14.76
C GLU A 25 -6.99 -10.82 14.86
N GLY A 26 -8.26 -10.84 14.50
CA GLY A 26 -9.12 -12.01 14.56
C GLY A 26 -9.66 -12.26 15.97
N GLU A 27 -10.45 -13.32 16.09
CA GLU A 27 -11.09 -13.72 17.34
C GLU A 27 -10.96 -15.24 17.46
N TYR A 28 -10.67 -15.72 18.68
CA TYR A 28 -10.44 -17.14 18.93
C TYR A 28 -10.90 -17.53 20.32
N HIS A 29 -11.29 -18.79 20.45
CA HIS A 29 -11.54 -19.43 21.73
C HIS A 29 -10.66 -20.66 21.92
N LEU A 30 -10.51 -21.06 23.19
CA LEU A 30 -9.79 -22.27 23.57
C LEU A 30 -10.80 -23.37 23.89
N GLU A 31 -10.76 -24.46 23.13
CA GLU A 31 -11.55 -25.66 23.42
C GLU A 31 -10.71 -26.73 24.09
N CYS A 32 -11.27 -27.38 25.12
CA CYS A 32 -10.72 -28.61 25.68
C CYS A 32 -11.32 -29.81 24.93
N LYS A 33 -10.48 -30.61 24.27
CA LYS A 33 -10.95 -31.86 23.66
C LYS A 33 -11.45 -32.82 24.74
N PRO A 34 -12.59 -33.53 24.53
CA PRO A 34 -12.94 -34.68 25.36
C PRO A 34 -11.90 -35.77 25.09
N GLY A 35 -11.01 -36.00 26.07
CA GLY A 35 -10.00 -37.05 26.00
C GLY A 35 -10.67 -38.43 25.93
N LYS A 36 -10.24 -39.26 24.98
CA LYS A 36 -10.39 -40.71 25.16
C LYS A 36 -9.49 -41.08 26.35
N GLU A 37 -10.09 -41.60 27.41
CA GLU A 37 -9.39 -42.11 28.60
C GLU A 37 -8.21 -43.00 28.17
N LYS A 38 -7.00 -42.53 28.47
CA LYS A 38 -5.86 -43.42 28.66
C LYS A 38 -5.26 -43.04 30.00
N GLU A 39 -5.40 -43.97 30.94
CA GLU A 39 -4.83 -43.90 32.27
C GLU A 39 -3.32 -43.64 32.20
N HIS A 40 -2.84 -42.84 33.16
CA HIS A 40 -1.44 -42.44 33.39
C HIS A 40 -0.82 -41.41 32.42
N LYS A 41 -0.98 -40.11 32.74
CA LYS A 41 0.13 -39.16 33.03
C LYS A 41 -0.36 -37.72 33.24
N GLU A 42 0.44 -36.96 33.96
CA GLU A 42 0.16 -35.67 34.58
C GLU A 42 -0.39 -34.57 33.64
N LEU A 43 -1.54 -34.03 34.06
CA LEU A 43 -1.93 -32.62 34.17
C LEU A 43 -1.45 -31.60 33.11
N HIS A 44 -1.80 -31.77 31.84
CA HIS A 44 -2.15 -30.64 30.97
C HIS A 44 -3.14 -31.14 29.91
N SER A 45 -4.43 -30.80 30.06
CA SER A 45 -5.38 -31.00 28.96
C SER A 45 -4.90 -30.15 27.78
N PRO A 46 -4.71 -30.70 26.57
CA PRO A 46 -4.28 -29.90 25.42
C PRO A 46 -5.46 -29.02 24.99
N SER A 47 -5.44 -27.76 25.40
CA SER A 47 -6.34 -26.74 24.86
C SER A 47 -5.96 -26.48 23.41
N ILE A 48 -6.95 -26.48 22.52
CA ILE A 48 -6.77 -26.17 21.11
C ILE A 48 -7.28 -24.77 20.86
N LYS A 49 -6.46 -23.95 20.20
CA LYS A 49 -6.85 -22.64 19.68
C LYS A 49 -7.72 -22.85 18.43
N VAL A 50 -8.98 -22.45 18.51
CA VAL A 50 -9.94 -22.46 17.39
C VAL A 50 -10.26 -21.00 17.05
N TRP A 51 -10.12 -20.63 15.79
CA TRP A 51 -10.41 -19.27 15.32
C TRP A 51 -11.89 -19.14 14.97
N ASP A 52 -12.55 -18.12 15.55
CA ASP A 52 -13.90 -17.68 15.18
C ASP A 52 -13.86 -16.73 13.99
N ARG A 53 -12.82 -15.88 13.97
CA ARG A 53 -12.47 -14.99 12.85
C ARG A 53 -10.97 -15.09 12.64
N ASP A 54 -10.58 -15.48 11.43
CA ASP A 54 -9.18 -15.49 11.05
C ASP A 54 -8.60 -14.07 11.08
N PRO A 55 -7.32 -13.91 11.47
CA PRO A 55 -6.64 -12.63 11.38
C PRO A 55 -6.51 -12.19 9.92
N GLU A 56 -6.77 -10.92 9.67
CA GLU A 56 -6.73 -10.29 8.35
C GLU A 56 -5.52 -9.35 8.22
N PRO A 57 -4.95 -9.20 7.02
CA PRO A 57 -3.88 -8.23 6.80
C PRO A 57 -4.42 -6.80 6.89
N ALA A 58 -3.67 -5.90 7.53
CA ALA A 58 -4.01 -4.48 7.52
C ALA A 58 -3.95 -3.93 6.08
N THR A 59 -5.04 -3.33 5.63
CA THR A 59 -5.12 -2.63 4.34
C THR A 59 -5.66 -1.21 4.53
N PHE A 60 -5.26 -0.30 3.63
CA PHE A 60 -5.76 1.08 3.68
C PHE A 60 -7.24 1.15 3.28
N ALA A 61 -7.64 0.34 2.29
CA ALA A 61 -9.05 0.18 1.92
C ALA A 61 -9.92 -0.34 3.07
N GLY A 62 -9.43 -1.35 3.81
CA GLY A 62 -10.13 -1.90 4.97
C GLY A 62 -10.31 -0.86 6.08
N LEU A 63 -9.29 -0.03 6.34
CA LEU A 63 -9.39 1.08 7.28
C LEU A 63 -10.46 2.10 6.82
N ALA A 64 -10.43 2.50 5.54
CA ALA A 64 -11.41 3.43 4.98
C ALA A 64 -12.84 2.91 5.13
N LEU A 65 -13.08 1.64 4.79
CA LEU A 65 -14.37 0.98 4.92
C LEU A 65 -14.83 0.90 6.38
N PHE A 66 -13.93 0.54 7.30
CA PHE A 66 -14.24 0.45 8.72
C PHE A 66 -14.62 1.81 9.32
N LEU A 67 -13.95 2.88 8.89
CA LEU A 67 -14.26 4.25 9.30
C LEU A 67 -15.55 4.81 8.65
N GLY A 68 -16.11 4.11 7.66
CA GLY A 68 -17.37 4.47 7.00
C GLY A 68 -17.21 5.32 5.74
N PHE A 69 -16.02 5.39 5.15
CA PHE A 69 -15.80 6.07 3.88
C PHE A 69 -16.22 5.19 2.69
N SER A 70 -16.76 5.82 1.65
CA SER A 70 -17.21 5.13 0.43
C SER A 70 -16.06 4.79 -0.55
N SER A 71 -14.91 5.44 -0.40
CA SER A 71 -13.74 5.24 -1.26
C SER A 71 -12.47 5.71 -0.55
N ILE A 72 -11.31 5.27 -1.06
CA ILE A 72 -10.01 5.77 -0.62
C ILE A 72 -9.89 7.27 -0.88
N ASN A 73 -10.34 7.74 -2.05
CA ASN A 73 -10.32 9.18 -2.38
C ASN A 73 -11.12 10.00 -1.36
N ALA A 74 -12.27 9.51 -0.89
CA ALA A 74 -13.04 10.23 0.12
C ALA A 74 -12.33 10.31 1.48
N LEU A 75 -11.50 9.32 1.82
CA LEU A 75 -10.65 9.32 3.00
C LEU A 75 -9.46 10.29 2.81
N ASP A 76 -8.83 10.30 1.64
CA ASP A 76 -7.72 11.21 1.33
C ASP A 76 -8.21 12.67 1.30
N ASP A 77 -9.35 12.96 0.67
CA ASP A 77 -10.00 14.28 0.68
C ASP A 77 -10.28 14.75 2.12
N TYR A 78 -10.75 13.86 2.99
CA TYR A 78 -10.97 14.15 4.40
C TYR A 78 -9.65 14.32 5.17
N THR A 79 -8.59 13.60 4.80
CA THR A 79 -7.26 13.78 5.40
C THR A 79 -6.66 15.13 5.04
N ASP A 80 -6.96 15.67 3.87
CA ASP A 80 -6.45 16.97 3.41
C ASP A 80 -7.28 18.16 3.90
N THR A 81 -8.61 18.00 3.98
CA THR A 81 -9.55 19.11 4.23
C THR A 81 -10.40 18.97 5.50
N GLY A 82 -10.45 17.77 6.08
CA GLY A 82 -11.31 17.44 7.20
C GLY A 82 -10.70 17.71 8.57
N GLU A 83 -11.42 17.28 9.59
CA GLU A 83 -11.01 17.44 10.98
C GLU A 83 -10.15 16.24 11.43
N TYR A 84 -9.09 16.53 12.20
CA TYR A 84 -8.19 15.52 12.79
C TYR A 84 -7.36 14.71 11.77
N PRO A 85 -6.64 15.38 10.84
CA PRO A 85 -5.85 14.69 9.82
C PRO A 85 -4.72 13.83 10.41
N GLU A 86 -4.18 14.19 11.57
CA GLU A 86 -3.10 13.46 12.23
C GLU A 86 -3.52 12.05 12.66
N ALA A 87 -4.77 11.87 13.11
CA ALA A 87 -5.30 10.54 13.45
C ALA A 87 -5.34 9.60 12.24
N LEU A 88 -5.70 10.12 11.07
CA LEU A 88 -5.72 9.34 9.83
C LEU A 88 -4.32 9.06 9.29
N LYS A 89 -3.41 10.04 9.36
CA LYS A 89 -1.99 9.82 9.04
C LYS A 89 -1.38 8.74 9.92
N TRP A 90 -1.74 8.71 11.21
CA TRP A 90 -1.30 7.67 12.13
C TRP A 90 -1.85 6.29 11.74
N GLY A 91 -3.13 6.20 11.39
CA GLY A 91 -3.72 4.97 10.86
C GLY A 91 -3.05 4.49 9.57
N ARG A 92 -2.78 5.40 8.62
CA ARG A 92 -2.04 5.12 7.38
C ARG A 92 -0.63 4.59 7.67
N LEU A 93 0.10 5.23 8.58
CA LEU A 93 1.44 4.80 8.97
C LEU A 93 1.44 3.38 9.56
N ARG A 94 0.42 3.01 10.34
CA ARG A 94 0.28 1.63 10.85
C ARG A 94 0.05 0.62 9.75
N VAL A 95 -0.73 0.96 8.73
CA VAL A 95 -0.89 0.11 7.54
C VAL A 95 0.45 -0.05 6.83
N GLU A 96 1.17 1.05 6.57
CA GLU A 96 2.49 1.03 5.95
C GLU A 96 3.47 0.17 6.75
N ALA A 97 3.54 0.33 8.07
CA ALA A 97 4.38 -0.48 8.95
C ALA A 97 4.03 -1.98 8.89
N SER A 98 2.75 -2.34 8.68
CA SER A 98 2.36 -3.74 8.49
C SER A 98 2.90 -4.31 7.17
N TYR A 99 2.96 -3.51 6.11
CA TYR A 99 3.53 -3.92 4.83
C TYR A 99 5.06 -3.92 4.88
N GLU A 100 5.66 -2.96 5.56
CA GLU A 100 7.11 -2.90 5.80
C GLU A 100 7.60 -4.16 6.50
N LYS A 101 6.91 -4.62 7.56
CA LYS A 101 7.23 -5.90 8.23
C LYS A 101 7.24 -7.09 7.26
N LYS A 102 6.33 -7.11 6.27
CA LYS A 102 6.26 -8.17 5.24
C LYS A 102 7.41 -8.12 4.24
N LEU A 103 8.19 -7.03 4.17
CA LEU A 103 9.40 -6.97 3.35
C LEU A 103 10.48 -7.95 3.82
N HIS A 104 10.48 -8.32 5.11
CA HIS A 104 11.40 -9.32 5.66
C HIS A 104 10.94 -10.77 5.41
N ALA A 105 9.75 -10.98 4.83
CA ALA A 105 9.25 -12.31 4.52
C ALA A 105 9.72 -12.80 3.13
N GLN A 106 9.60 -14.11 2.90
CA GLN A 106 10.04 -14.75 1.65
C GLN A 106 9.35 -14.19 0.39
N SER A 107 8.12 -13.68 0.51
CA SER A 107 7.31 -13.15 -0.59
C SER A 107 6.98 -11.65 -0.44
N ALA A 108 8.03 -10.82 -0.41
CA ALA A 108 7.92 -9.37 -0.22
C ALA A 108 7.29 -8.59 -1.41
N THR A 109 7.20 -9.20 -2.61
CA THR A 109 6.81 -8.51 -3.85
C THR A 109 5.48 -7.76 -3.74
N GLY A 110 4.45 -8.38 -3.16
CA GLY A 110 3.15 -7.73 -2.97
C GLY A 110 3.22 -6.54 -2.01
N ALA A 111 4.03 -6.64 -0.95
CA ALA A 111 4.24 -5.55 -0.01
C ALA A 111 4.99 -4.37 -0.66
N ILE A 112 5.98 -4.65 -1.51
CA ILE A 112 6.69 -3.62 -2.29
C ILE A 112 5.71 -2.85 -3.19
N PHE A 113 4.85 -3.56 -3.94
CA PHE A 113 3.85 -2.90 -4.79
C PHE A 113 2.85 -2.06 -3.99
N ALA A 114 2.39 -2.57 -2.85
CA ALA A 114 1.49 -1.83 -1.96
C ALA A 114 2.14 -0.55 -1.41
N LEU A 115 3.37 -0.64 -0.90
CA LEU A 115 4.12 0.52 -0.40
C LEU A 115 4.38 1.56 -1.49
N LYS A 116 4.74 1.11 -2.72
CA LYS A 116 4.88 2.02 -3.87
C LYS A 116 3.58 2.73 -4.22
N ALA A 117 2.45 2.01 -4.22
CA ALA A 117 1.14 2.61 -4.44
C ALA A 117 0.74 3.61 -3.34
N MET A 118 1.28 3.45 -2.13
CA MET A 118 1.13 4.39 -1.01
C MET A 118 2.13 5.57 -1.05
N GLY A 119 2.97 5.67 -2.08
CA GLY A 119 3.88 6.79 -2.30
C GLY A 119 5.34 6.53 -1.91
N TRP A 120 5.70 5.31 -1.51
CA TRP A 120 7.11 4.98 -1.26
C TRP A 120 7.88 4.93 -2.59
N SER A 121 8.96 5.70 -2.67
CA SER A 121 9.88 5.72 -3.82
C SER A 121 11.19 5.01 -3.46
N ASP A 122 11.77 4.30 -4.43
CA ASP A 122 13.13 3.78 -4.27
C ASP A 122 14.14 4.95 -4.32
N ARG A 123 15.24 4.86 -3.57
CA ARG A 123 16.26 5.91 -3.49
C ARG A 123 17.10 6.06 -4.78
N GLY A 124 16.81 5.29 -5.82
CA GLY A 124 17.52 5.28 -7.11
C GLY A 124 16.97 6.22 -8.18
N GLU A 125 15.74 6.73 -8.05
CA GLU A 125 15.24 7.75 -8.97
C GLU A 125 15.71 9.12 -8.48
N GLY A 126 16.94 9.45 -8.90
CA GLY A 126 17.34 10.84 -8.99
C GLY A 126 16.19 11.60 -9.64
N LYS A 127 15.67 12.61 -8.94
CA LYS A 127 14.82 13.64 -9.51
C LYS A 127 15.37 13.92 -10.91
N SER A 128 14.63 13.56 -11.95
CA SER A 128 14.78 14.16 -13.28
C SER A 128 14.29 15.61 -13.21
N GLY A 129 14.83 16.36 -12.24
CA GLY A 129 14.90 17.81 -12.21
C GLY A 129 16.10 18.26 -13.03
N ALA A 130 16.17 17.79 -14.27
CA ALA A 130 16.76 18.54 -15.34
C ALA A 130 15.65 18.65 -16.38
N GLN A 131 14.96 19.80 -16.39
CA GLN A 131 14.30 20.25 -17.61
C GLN A 131 15.42 20.42 -18.63
N GLY A 132 15.79 19.33 -19.31
CA GLY A 132 16.51 19.41 -20.56
C GLY A 132 15.65 20.26 -21.51
N PRO A 133 16.26 21.11 -22.34
CA PRO A 133 15.49 21.94 -23.26
C PRO A 133 14.55 21.07 -24.08
N LYS A 134 13.25 21.42 -24.11
CA LYS A 134 12.16 20.75 -24.85
C LYS A 134 12.30 20.87 -26.38
N THR A 135 13.51 21.06 -26.89
CA THR A 135 13.78 21.27 -28.31
C THR A 135 15.00 20.45 -28.70
N ILE A 136 14.75 19.32 -29.35
CA ILE A 136 15.79 18.58 -30.07
C ILE A 136 16.05 19.36 -31.37
N LYS A 137 17.25 19.92 -31.52
CA LYS A 137 17.70 20.45 -32.82
C LYS A 137 18.19 19.27 -33.65
N VAL A 138 17.41 18.90 -34.66
CA VAL A 138 17.84 17.94 -35.67
C VAL A 138 18.45 18.74 -36.81
N GLU A 139 19.77 18.69 -36.97
CA GLU A 139 20.46 19.22 -38.14
C GLU A 139 20.72 18.07 -39.12
N VAL A 140 20.09 18.15 -40.29
CA VAL A 140 20.36 17.23 -41.39
C VAL A 140 21.59 17.77 -42.11
N LEU A 141 22.74 17.13 -41.89
CA LEU A 141 23.91 17.33 -42.72
C LEU A 141 23.72 16.48 -43.98
N GLU A 142 23.52 17.10 -45.13
CA GLU A 142 23.61 16.42 -46.41
C GLU A 142 25.09 16.07 -46.67
N SER A 143 25.54 14.95 -46.11
CA SER A 143 26.86 14.39 -46.43
C SER A 143 26.71 13.51 -47.67
N GLY A 144 26.74 14.14 -48.84
CA GLY A 144 26.78 13.49 -50.14
C GLY A 144 27.43 14.41 -51.17
N PRO A 145 28.06 13.87 -52.23
CA PRO A 145 28.53 14.70 -53.34
C PRO A 145 27.35 15.46 -53.94
N GLU A 146 27.60 16.69 -54.40
CA GLU A 146 26.57 17.47 -55.11
C GLU A 146 26.00 16.62 -56.26
N PRO A 147 24.66 16.59 -56.42
CA PRO A 147 24.06 15.84 -57.52
C PRO A 147 24.58 16.40 -58.85
N ALA A 148 25.13 15.52 -59.69
CA ALA A 148 25.66 15.92 -60.99
C ALA A 148 24.57 16.63 -61.81
N GLU A 149 24.88 17.81 -62.35
CA GLU A 149 23.90 18.59 -63.12
C GLU A 149 23.64 17.98 -64.51
N SER A 150 24.53 17.09 -64.98
CA SER A 150 24.31 16.31 -66.19
C SER A 150 24.98 14.94 -66.16
N GLU A 151 24.45 14.00 -66.95
CA GLU A 151 24.97 12.62 -67.09
C GLU A 151 26.44 12.55 -67.54
N LYS A 152 27.02 13.65 -68.04
CA LYS A 152 28.42 13.71 -68.49
C LYS A 152 29.43 13.91 -67.35
N GLU A 153 29.01 14.27 -66.16
CA GLU A 153 29.89 14.53 -65.00
C GLU A 153 30.07 13.30 -64.09
N VAL A 154 29.32 12.23 -64.33
CA VAL A 154 29.47 10.96 -63.61
C VAL A 154 30.60 10.15 -64.24
N VAL A 155 31.78 10.17 -63.61
CA VAL A 155 32.88 9.27 -63.95
C VAL A 155 32.58 7.88 -63.33
N LEU A 156 32.45 6.86 -64.17
CA LEU A 156 32.26 5.45 -63.77
C LEU A 156 33.52 4.84 -63.15
#